data_AF-A0A2E1NZ88-F1
#
_entry.id   AF-A0A2E1NZ88-F1
#
_cell.length_a   1.000
_cell.length_b   1.000
_cell.length_c   1.000
_cell.angle_alpha   90.00
_cell.angle_beta   90.00
_cell.angle_gamma   90.00
#
_symmetry.space_group_name_H-M   'P 1'
#
loop_
_entity.id
_entity.type
_entity.pdbx_description
1 polymer ?
#
loop_
_entity_poly.entity_id
_entity_poly.type
_entity_poly.pdbx_seq_one_letter_code
_entity_poly.pdbx_strand_id
1 'polypeptide(L)'
;MSEKTKRDLGQFFTRDSVWLRPHIRAHIESLSNQYKMCVDPFAGDGHLLELAQKMGFEIQGHDIDENICASKQWGEPNDSIRRVIRHEQAFVLTNPPYLAKNSAKRMKSPMVEYFEAGFIPTLDDSRLNVLDDLFKLAIEQTLAKYDDSIWIVPESGIQ
;
A
#
# COMPACT_ATOMS: atom_id res chain seq x y z
N MET A 1 4.29 -21.36 20.23
CA MET A 1 4.74 -20.72 18.97
C MET A 1 4.53 -19.23 19.17
N SER A 2 5.59 -18.43 19.06
CA SER A 2 5.53 -16.99 19.33
C SER A 2 4.60 -16.32 18.31
N GLU A 3 3.52 -15.68 18.78
CA GLU A 3 2.72 -14.78 17.95
C GLU A 3 3.66 -13.72 17.36
N LYS A 4 3.76 -13.67 16.03
CA LYS A 4 4.47 -12.58 15.35
C LYS A 4 3.71 -11.30 15.67
N THR A 5 4.37 -10.37 16.35
CA THR A 5 3.73 -9.12 16.77
C THR A 5 3.43 -8.27 15.53
N LYS A 6 2.30 -7.57 15.49
CA LYS A 6 1.88 -6.68 14.38
C LYS A 6 2.97 -5.68 13.92
N ARG A 7 3.90 -5.35 14.83
CA ARG A 7 5.09 -4.53 14.60
C ARG A 7 6.12 -5.18 13.65
N ASP A 8 6.17 -6.51 13.63
CA ASP A 8 7.07 -7.31 12.79
C ASP A 8 6.62 -7.33 11.32
N LEU A 9 5.37 -6.93 11.04
CA LEU A 9 4.76 -6.80 9.71
C LEU A 9 4.77 -5.37 9.15
N GLY A 10 5.27 -4.38 9.91
CA GLY A 10 5.34 -2.99 9.44
C GLY A 10 3.98 -2.30 9.23
N GLN A 11 2.91 -2.79 9.86
CA GLN A 11 1.55 -2.26 9.73
C GLN A 11 1.36 -1.03 10.64
N PHE A 12 1.02 0.13 10.07
CA PHE A 12 0.66 1.35 10.81
C PHE A 12 -0.80 1.68 10.53
N PHE A 13 -1.61 1.84 11.58
CA PHE A 13 -3.02 2.15 11.41
C PHE A 13 -3.24 3.64 11.15
N THR A 14 -3.90 3.97 10.05
CA THR A 14 -4.52 5.28 9.83
C THR A 14 -5.89 5.27 10.51
N ARG A 15 -6.00 5.70 11.77
CA ARG A 15 -7.27 5.70 12.52
C ARG A 15 -8.01 7.03 12.50
N ASP A 16 -7.27 8.13 12.39
CA ASP A 16 -7.85 9.47 12.45
C ASP A 16 -7.69 10.20 11.13
N SER A 17 -8.64 11.08 10.80
CA SER A 17 -8.61 11.95 9.61
C SER A 17 -7.62 13.12 9.74
N VAL A 18 -6.68 13.06 10.69
CA VAL A 18 -5.68 14.12 10.93
C VAL A 18 -4.82 14.38 9.69
N TRP A 19 -4.59 13.34 8.88
CA TRP A 19 -3.87 13.44 7.60
C TRP A 19 -4.69 14.16 6.52
N LEU A 20 -6.03 14.13 6.58
CA LEU A 20 -6.91 14.66 5.55
C LEU A 20 -7.04 16.19 5.66
N ARG A 21 -5.97 16.89 5.26
CA ARG A 21 -5.97 18.35 5.16
C ARG A 21 -6.94 18.83 4.08
N PRO A 22 -7.47 20.06 4.16
CA PRO A 22 -8.45 20.58 3.19
C PRO A 22 -8.01 20.46 1.73
N HIS A 23 -6.73 20.68 1.43
CA HIS A 23 -6.20 20.55 0.06
C HIS A 23 -6.16 19.09 -0.43
N ILE A 24 -5.88 18.13 0.46
CA ILE A 24 -5.91 16.70 0.13
C ILE A 24 -7.36 16.27 -0.13
N ARG A 25 -8.29 16.70 0.73
CA ARG A 25 -9.73 16.48 0.53
C ARG A 25 -10.19 17.02 -0.83
N ALA A 26 -9.88 18.28 -1.12
CA ALA A 26 -10.28 18.91 -2.39
C ALA A 26 -9.67 18.19 -3.59
N HIS A 27 -8.43 17.71 -3.47
CA HIS A 27 -7.81 16.91 -4.51
C HIS A 27 -8.55 15.57 -4.73
N ILE A 28 -8.83 14.81 -3.66
CA ILE A 28 -9.61 13.57 -3.75
C ILE A 28 -10.99 13.83 -4.37
N GLU A 29 -11.69 14.89 -3.98
CA GLU A 29 -12.98 15.27 -4.57
C GLU A 29 -12.85 15.56 -6.06
N SER A 30 -11.78 16.23 -6.49
CA SER A 30 -11.53 16.51 -7.91
C SER A 30 -11.30 15.26 -8.76
N LEU A 31 -10.83 14.15 -8.17
CA LEU A 31 -10.62 12.89 -8.87
C LEU A 31 -11.93 12.24 -9.34
N SER A 32 -13.07 12.58 -8.73
CA SER A 32 -14.40 12.11 -9.15
C SER A 32 -14.78 12.51 -10.58
N ASN A 33 -14.11 13.51 -11.16
CA ASN A 33 -14.30 13.90 -12.55
C ASN A 33 -13.73 12.87 -13.55
N GLN A 34 -12.84 11.99 -13.12
CA GLN A 34 -12.11 11.05 -13.98
C GLN A 34 -12.27 9.59 -13.54
N TYR A 35 -12.37 9.36 -12.23
CA TYR A 35 -12.37 8.05 -11.62
C TYR A 35 -13.69 7.77 -10.91
N LYS A 36 -14.11 6.50 -10.94
CA LYS A 36 -15.28 5.99 -10.21
C LYS A 36 -14.89 5.23 -8.96
N MET A 37 -13.68 4.65 -8.96
CA MET A 37 -13.23 3.73 -7.92
C MET A 37 -11.97 4.23 -7.24
N CYS A 38 -11.88 3.96 -5.94
CA CYS A 38 -10.69 4.10 -5.13
C CYS A 38 -10.17 2.70 -4.76
N VAL A 39 -8.88 2.45 -5.02
CA VAL A 39 -8.22 1.20 -4.69
C VAL A 39 -7.20 1.42 -3.58
N ASP A 40 -7.16 0.52 -2.60
CA ASP A 40 -6.07 0.44 -1.63
C ASP A 40 -5.39 -0.94 -1.77
N PRO A 41 -4.18 -1.01 -2.36
CA PRO A 41 -3.43 -2.26 -2.52
C PRO A 41 -2.93 -2.86 -1.19
N PHE A 42 -2.98 -2.10 -0.09
CA PHE A 42 -2.52 -2.48 1.25
C PHE A 42 -3.61 -2.16 2.28
N ALA A 43 -4.84 -2.56 1.97
CA ALA A 43 -6.06 -2.03 2.57
C ALA A 43 -6.15 -2.22 4.08
N GLY A 44 -5.58 -3.30 4.63
CA GLY A 44 -5.74 -3.64 6.04
C GLY A 44 -7.20 -3.58 6.46
N ASP A 45 -7.47 -2.81 7.51
CA ASP A 45 -8.82 -2.61 8.04
C ASP A 45 -9.74 -1.74 7.17
N GLY A 46 -9.24 -1.11 6.09
CA GLY A 46 -10.05 -0.37 5.13
C GLY A 46 -10.39 1.08 5.50
N HIS A 47 -9.78 1.68 6.53
CA HIS A 47 -10.16 3.02 6.97
C HIS A 47 -10.01 4.10 5.88
N LEU A 48 -9.02 3.99 4.99
CA LEU A 48 -8.86 4.91 3.85
C LEU A 48 -9.97 4.72 2.81
N LEU A 49 -10.35 3.47 2.55
CA LEU A 49 -11.45 3.14 1.64
C LEU A 49 -12.80 3.59 2.20
N GLU A 50 -13.06 3.44 3.50
CA GLU A 50 -14.27 3.97 4.13
C GLU A 50 -14.42 5.49 3.95
N LEU A 51 -13.30 6.22 3.97
CA LEU A 51 -13.30 7.65 3.66
C LEU A 51 -13.67 7.90 2.19
N ALA A 52 -13.02 7.20 1.25
CA ALA A 52 -13.31 7.34 -0.18
C ALA A 52 -14.77 6.98 -0.50
N GLN A 53 -15.30 5.93 0.13
CA GLN A 53 -16.71 5.55 -0.01
C GLN A 53 -17.66 6.66 0.44
N LYS A 54 -17.37 7.31 1.59
CA LYS A 54 -18.15 8.48 2.07
C LYS A 54 -18.06 9.68 1.12
N MET A 55 -17.05 9.74 0.27
CA MET A 55 -16.86 10.76 -0.76
C MET A 55 -17.50 10.38 -2.11
N GLY A 56 -18.14 9.21 -2.20
CA GLY A 56 -18.93 8.78 -3.35
C GLY A 56 -18.21 7.82 -4.32
N PHE A 57 -17.03 7.32 -3.96
CA PHE A 57 -16.31 6.35 -4.79
C PHE A 57 -16.74 4.91 -4.51
N GLU A 58 -16.73 4.07 -5.54
CA GLU A 58 -16.64 2.61 -5.36
C GLU A 58 -15.29 2.27 -4.73
N ILE A 59 -15.22 1.19 -3.95
CA ILE A 59 -14.00 0.84 -3.21
C ILE A 59 -13.58 -0.59 -3.48
N GLN A 60 -12.26 -0.80 -3.56
CA GLN A 60 -11.66 -2.12 -3.62
C GLN A 60 -10.38 -2.15 -2.79
N GLY A 61 -10.30 -3.08 -1.85
CA GLY A 61 -9.09 -3.35 -1.07
C GLY A 61 -8.36 -4.58 -1.56
N HIS A 62 -7.05 -4.63 -1.32
CA HIS A 62 -6.24 -5.86 -1.38
C HIS A 62 -5.40 -5.95 -0.11
N ASP A 63 -5.17 -7.16 0.38
CA ASP A 63 -4.25 -7.42 1.47
C ASP A 63 -3.60 -8.80 1.29
N ILE A 64 -2.42 -9.00 1.89
CA ILE A 64 -1.73 -10.29 1.88
C ILE A 64 -2.23 -11.23 2.99
N ASP A 65 -2.86 -10.68 4.04
CA ASP A 65 -3.40 -11.45 5.16
C ASP A 65 -4.79 -12.01 4.82
N GLU A 66 -4.89 -13.33 4.78
CA GLU A 66 -6.15 -14.06 4.50
C GLU A 66 -7.29 -13.73 5.46
N ASN A 67 -6.98 -13.47 6.73
CA ASN A 67 -8.00 -13.18 7.74
C ASN A 67 -8.54 -11.76 7.54
N ILE A 68 -7.66 -10.82 7.18
CA ILE A 68 -8.09 -9.46 6.83
C ILE A 68 -8.96 -9.51 5.58
N CYS A 69 -8.51 -10.19 4.53
CA CYS A 69 -9.26 -10.32 3.29
C CYS A 69 -10.65 -10.94 3.50
N ALA A 70 -10.74 -12.02 4.29
CA ALA A 70 -12.02 -12.66 4.61
C ALA A 70 -12.93 -11.76 5.46
N SER A 71 -12.39 -11.12 6.51
CA SER A 71 -13.18 -10.30 7.43
C SER A 71 -13.67 -8.99 6.81
N LYS A 72 -12.89 -8.40 5.90
CA LYS A 72 -13.20 -7.13 5.23
C LYS A 72 -13.76 -7.31 3.81
N GLN A 73 -13.85 -8.55 3.33
CA GLN A 73 -14.38 -8.89 2.01
C GLN A 73 -13.55 -8.28 0.87
N TRP A 74 -12.23 -8.27 1.01
CA TRP A 74 -11.29 -7.81 -0.03
C TRP A 74 -11.07 -8.82 -1.16
N GLY A 75 -11.57 -10.05 -1.01
CA GLY A 75 -11.42 -11.12 -1.98
C GLY A 75 -10.27 -12.07 -1.60
N GLU A 76 -9.57 -12.60 -2.59
CA GLU A 76 -8.43 -13.49 -2.35
C GLU A 76 -7.20 -12.71 -1.89
N PRO A 77 -6.34 -13.28 -1.02
CA PRO A 77 -5.09 -12.66 -0.61
C PRO A 77 -4.20 -12.30 -1.80
N ASN A 78 -3.65 -11.09 -1.78
CA ASN A 78 -2.77 -10.59 -2.83
C ASN A 78 -1.56 -9.84 -2.24
N ASP A 79 -0.37 -10.30 -2.61
CA ASP A 79 0.87 -9.57 -2.39
C ASP A 79 1.00 -8.46 -3.44
N SER A 80 0.52 -7.26 -3.08
CA SER A 80 0.50 -6.12 -3.98
C SER A 80 1.88 -5.52 -4.27
N ILE A 81 2.94 -5.88 -3.51
CA ILE A 81 4.31 -5.51 -3.89
C ILE A 81 4.79 -6.39 -5.04
N ARG A 82 4.43 -7.69 -5.06
CA ARG A 82 4.85 -8.59 -6.15
C ARG A 82 3.93 -8.52 -7.36
N ARG A 83 2.64 -8.27 -7.15
CA ARG A 83 1.63 -8.24 -8.21
C ARG A 83 0.53 -7.23 -7.90
N VAL A 84 0.61 -6.09 -8.57
CA VAL A 84 -0.46 -5.07 -8.54
C VAL A 84 -1.60 -5.49 -9.47
N ILE A 85 -2.81 -5.57 -8.92
CA ILE A 85 -4.05 -5.78 -9.68
C ILE A 85 -4.56 -4.40 -10.14
N ARG A 86 -4.69 -4.19 -11.46
CA ARG A 86 -5.27 -2.96 -12.03
C ARG A 86 -6.78 -3.06 -12.07
N HIS A 87 -7.45 -2.00 -11.66
CA HIS A 87 -8.90 -1.78 -11.81
C HIS A 87 -9.13 -0.62 -12.77
N GLU A 88 -10.16 -0.73 -13.60
CA GLU A 88 -10.51 0.30 -14.58
C GLU A 88 -11.16 1.51 -13.90
N GLN A 89 -10.90 2.71 -14.43
CA GLN A 89 -11.41 3.97 -13.88
C GLN A 89 -11.15 4.13 -12.37
N ALA A 90 -9.98 3.67 -11.91
CA ALA A 90 -9.58 3.71 -10.52
C ALA A 90 -8.32 4.52 -10.28
N PHE A 91 -8.27 5.20 -9.13
CA PHE A 91 -7.05 5.78 -8.56
C PHE A 91 -6.68 5.05 -7.27
N VAL A 92 -5.44 5.23 -6.80
CA VAL A 92 -4.97 4.61 -5.55
C VAL A 92 -5.00 5.60 -4.39
N LEU A 93 -5.49 5.16 -3.23
CA LEU A 93 -5.32 5.86 -1.95
C LEU A 93 -4.84 4.84 -0.92
N THR A 94 -3.63 5.00 -0.40
CA THR A 94 -3.02 3.94 0.42
C THR A 94 -2.07 4.44 1.49
N ASN A 95 -1.87 3.58 2.49
CA ASN A 95 -0.83 3.67 3.50
C ASN A 95 -0.02 2.35 3.45
N PRO A 96 1.08 2.30 2.68
CA PRO A 96 1.81 1.07 2.42
C PRO A 96 2.55 0.56 3.66
N PRO A 97 3.05 -0.70 3.65
CA PRO A 97 3.88 -1.23 4.72
C PRO A 97 5.25 -0.52 4.80
N TYR A 98 5.77 -0.36 6.01
CA TYR A 98 7.08 0.26 6.26
C TYR A 98 8.05 -0.71 6.93
N LEU A 99 9.13 -1.04 6.22
CA LEU A 99 10.23 -1.82 6.77
C LEU A 99 11.48 -1.67 5.90
N ALA A 100 12.44 -0.87 6.36
CA ALA A 100 13.73 -0.75 5.70
C ALA A 100 14.49 -2.08 5.64
N LYS A 101 15.21 -2.32 4.54
CA LYS A 101 16.05 -3.51 4.26
C LYS A 101 16.98 -3.84 5.42
N ASN A 102 17.66 -2.83 5.98
CA ASN A 102 18.59 -3.00 7.09
C ASN A 102 17.87 -3.42 8.39
N SER A 103 16.65 -2.91 8.61
CA SER A 103 15.82 -3.34 9.74
C SER A 103 15.33 -4.78 9.56
N ALA A 104 14.86 -5.15 8.37
CA ALA A 104 14.46 -6.52 8.06
C ALA A 104 15.61 -7.53 8.30
N LYS A 105 16.82 -7.22 7.81
CA LYS A 105 18.03 -8.03 8.05
C LYS A 105 18.36 -8.17 9.53
N ARG A 106 18.39 -7.05 10.26
CA ARG A 106 18.70 -7.03 11.71
C ARG A 106 17.69 -7.86 12.50
N MET A 107 16.42 -7.81 12.14
CA MET A 107 15.33 -8.55 12.78
C MET A 107 15.20 -10.00 12.30
N LYS A 108 15.99 -10.43 11.30
CA LYS A 108 15.82 -11.72 10.62
C LYS A 108 14.38 -11.93 10.12
N SER A 109 13.76 -10.85 9.65
CA SER A 109 12.40 -10.88 9.11
C SER A 109 12.41 -11.56 7.74
N PRO A 110 11.39 -12.40 7.42
CA PRO A 110 11.23 -12.96 6.07
C PRO A 110 11.04 -11.86 5.01
N MET A 111 10.64 -10.64 5.42
CA MET A 111 10.51 -9.50 4.51
C MET A 111 11.83 -9.06 3.87
N VAL A 112 12.98 -9.60 4.30
CA VAL A 112 14.26 -9.38 3.62
C VAL A 112 14.23 -9.86 2.16
N GLU A 113 13.42 -10.88 1.86
CA GLU A 113 13.29 -11.47 0.53
C GLU A 113 12.82 -10.45 -0.52
N TYR A 114 11.99 -9.46 -0.14
CA TYR A 114 11.55 -8.38 -1.04
C TYR A 114 12.71 -7.54 -1.61
N PHE A 115 13.88 -7.58 -0.97
CA PHE A 115 15.07 -6.83 -1.38
C PHE A 115 16.11 -7.71 -2.08
N GLU A 116 15.75 -8.95 -2.42
CA GLU A 116 16.58 -9.92 -3.14
C GLU A 116 16.27 -9.91 -4.64
N ALA A 117 17.31 -10.15 -5.44
CA ALA A 117 17.22 -10.20 -6.89
C ALA A 117 16.18 -11.24 -7.35
N GLY A 118 15.28 -10.84 -8.24
CA GLY A 118 14.25 -11.69 -8.81
C GLY A 118 13.05 -12.04 -7.91
N PHE A 119 13.00 -11.58 -6.65
CA PHE A 119 11.85 -11.86 -5.79
C PHE A 119 10.58 -11.12 -6.24
N ILE A 120 10.75 -9.88 -6.69
CA ILE A 120 9.73 -9.06 -7.36
C ILE A 120 9.97 -9.18 -8.87
N PRO A 121 9.13 -9.93 -9.60
CA PRO A 121 9.45 -10.33 -10.99
C PRO A 121 9.60 -9.18 -11.99
N THR A 122 9.00 -8.03 -11.69
CA THR A 122 8.94 -6.84 -12.55
C THR A 122 10.07 -5.85 -12.30
N LEU A 123 10.88 -6.06 -11.25
CA LEU A 123 11.92 -5.12 -10.85
C LEU A 123 13.30 -5.60 -11.30
N ASP A 124 14.09 -4.71 -11.88
CA ASP A 124 15.49 -4.98 -12.19
C ASP A 124 16.39 -4.88 -10.94
N ASP A 125 17.52 -5.59 -10.96
CA ASP A 125 18.46 -5.63 -9.84
C ASP A 125 19.13 -4.26 -9.57
N SER A 126 19.17 -3.37 -10.56
CA SER A 126 19.78 -2.04 -10.42
C SER A 126 18.96 -1.13 -9.52
N ARG A 127 17.62 -1.32 -9.48
CA ARG A 127 16.70 -0.58 -8.62
C ARG A 127 16.74 -1.02 -7.16
N LEU A 128 17.16 -2.26 -6.85
CA LEU A 128 17.17 -2.82 -5.49
C LEU A 128 18.15 -2.14 -4.52
N ASN A 129 19.10 -1.37 -5.02
CA ASN A 129 19.99 -0.55 -4.19
C ASN A 129 19.36 0.77 -3.75
N VAL A 130 18.34 1.23 -4.46
CA VAL A 130 17.63 2.49 -4.19
C VAL A 130 16.31 2.25 -3.44
N LEU A 131 15.63 1.15 -3.78
CA LEU A 131 14.37 0.74 -3.17
C LEU A 131 14.65 -0.07 -1.89
N ASP A 132 15.16 0.61 -0.88
CA ASP A 132 15.62 0.03 0.39
C ASP A 132 14.56 0.00 1.50
N ASP A 133 13.31 0.29 1.17
CA ASP A 133 12.15 0.14 2.05
C ASP A 133 10.95 -0.44 1.28
N LEU A 134 10.07 -1.16 1.98
CA LEU A 134 8.88 -1.78 1.40
C LEU A 134 7.95 -0.75 0.74
N PHE A 135 7.77 0.43 1.33
CA PHE A 135 6.91 1.44 0.72
C PHE A 135 7.46 1.96 -0.61
N LYS A 136 8.78 2.00 -0.79
CA LYS A 136 9.40 2.42 -2.06
C LYS A 136 9.15 1.36 -3.14
N LEU A 137 9.25 0.09 -2.79
CA LEU A 137 8.90 -1.03 -3.68
C LEU A 137 7.41 -0.98 -4.05
N ALA A 138 6.53 -0.73 -3.07
CA ALA A 138 5.10 -0.58 -3.28
C ALA A 138 4.74 0.56 -4.25
N ILE A 139 5.36 1.73 -4.09
CA ILE A 139 5.19 2.88 -4.98
C ILE A 139 5.63 2.51 -6.40
N GLU A 140 6.83 1.97 -6.57
CA GLU A 140 7.37 1.62 -7.90
C GLU A 140 6.40 0.70 -8.67
N GLN A 141 5.91 -0.33 -8.00
CA GLN A 141 5.04 -1.34 -8.60
C GLN A 141 3.66 -0.79 -8.93
N THR A 142 3.15 0.10 -8.07
CA THR A 142 1.80 0.66 -8.23
C THR A 142 1.77 1.76 -9.29
N LEU A 143 2.78 2.64 -9.33
CA LEU A 143 2.88 3.69 -10.35
C LEU A 143 3.09 3.12 -11.76
N ALA A 144 3.63 1.90 -11.89
CA ALA A 144 3.68 1.20 -13.16
C ALA A 144 2.29 0.75 -13.68
N LYS A 145 1.25 0.84 -12.86
CA LYS A 145 -0.11 0.33 -13.14
C LYS A 145 -1.23 1.34 -12.94
N TYR A 146 -1.00 2.45 -12.26
CA TYR A 146 -2.01 3.46 -11.98
C TYR A 146 -1.49 4.85 -12.33
N ASP A 147 -2.35 5.64 -12.96
CA ASP A 147 -2.01 6.97 -13.46
C ASP A 147 -2.06 8.03 -12.34
N ASP A 148 -3.01 7.89 -11.39
CA ASP A 148 -3.14 8.75 -10.21
C ASP A 148 -3.12 7.96 -8.91
N SER A 149 -2.40 8.48 -7.92
CA SER A 149 -2.31 7.85 -6.61
C SER A 149 -1.95 8.84 -5.49
N ILE A 150 -2.45 8.56 -4.29
CA ILE A 150 -2.23 9.33 -3.07
C ILE A 150 -1.68 8.38 -2.02
N TRP A 151 -0.55 8.78 -1.42
CA TRP A 151 0.21 7.94 -0.51
C TRP A 151 0.43 8.66 0.81
N ILE A 152 0.16 7.96 1.91
CA ILE A 152 0.72 8.32 3.21
C ILE A 152 2.11 7.67 3.24
N VAL A 153 3.16 8.45 3.50
CA VAL A 153 4.54 7.94 3.60
C VAL A 153 5.33 8.68 4.69
N PRO A 154 6.37 8.08 5.28
CA PRO A 154 7.29 8.74 6.19
C PRO A 154 8.00 9.90 5.50
N GLU A 155 8.13 11.02 6.19
CA GLU A 155 8.89 12.18 5.72
C GLU A 155 10.34 11.83 5.35
N SER A 156 10.97 10.90 6.09
CA SER A 156 12.33 10.41 5.84
C SER A 156 12.50 9.74 4.47
N GLY A 157 11.41 9.40 3.79
CA GLY A 157 11.42 8.77 2.47
C GLY A 157 11.56 9.74 1.29
N ILE A 158 11.46 11.05 1.51
CA ILE A 158 11.35 12.09 0.47
C ILE A 158 12.69 12.86 0.28
N GLN A 159 13.82 12.24 0.65
CA GLN A 159 15.16 12.85 0.49
C GLN A 159 15.81 12.54 -0.85
#